data_AF-A0A5J5PSD0-F1
#
_entry.id   AF-A0A5J5PSD0-F1
#
_cell.length_a   1.000
_cell.length_b   1.000
_cell.length_c   1.000
_cell.angle_alpha   90.00
_cell.angle_beta   90.00
_cell.angle_gamma   90.00
#
_symmetry.space_group_name_H-M   'P 1'
#
loop_
_entity.id
_entity.type
_entity.pdbx_description
1 polymer ?
#
loop_
_entity_poly.entity_id
_entity_poly.type
_entity_poly.pdbx_seq_one_letter_code
_entity_poly.pdbx_strand_id
1 'polypeptide(L)'
;MSPFPTDMIPNILCRLPVKTLLRFKCVSKPWGSLIDDSHFVKSHLHQSLKTNNNVKLFLDNGAEIDDNAYAVDFDSLNNLVQFPRPFTAEITKYRSRIIGSYNGLLAVYHREEGIALWIPSTRKCHYLPALDEDRSMDHDTIPGYNYDNSTILGFGYDNITEDYKVVKMLRSKTQNCFKVTIYSQKSNTWRRIKDCPYDIPINYNDGAYINNAIHWVGDEILSGRNVIFGLHLNTEEYFEVPEGKRSSEDKKCGAYYCEGFSYMNVGVLGGCLCVSRDFSSCPIEDHVNIWVMKEYGVKESWTELLYLSRNQWVTNIFHTRAVGYARDGNKVLLDDGGGQQPAWFNLEDERSHLLCIPGAPQLVSTIIYVESLVSVS
;
A
#
# COMPACT_ATOMS: atom_id res chain seq x y z
N MET A 1 41.88 24.82 -18.13
CA MET A 1 40.87 24.09 -17.33
C MET A 1 40.51 22.85 -18.11
N SER A 2 40.73 21.66 -17.56
CA SER A 2 40.24 20.42 -18.19
C SER A 2 38.71 20.45 -18.18
N PRO A 3 38.04 20.16 -19.30
CA PRO A 3 36.59 20.13 -19.34
C PRO A 3 36.08 19.08 -18.35
N PHE A 4 35.08 19.45 -17.55
CA PHE A 4 34.39 18.51 -16.66
C PHE A 4 33.77 17.41 -17.54
N PRO A 5 33.94 16.11 -17.22
CA PRO A 5 33.37 15.05 -18.03
C PRO A 5 31.85 15.13 -18.02
N THR A 6 31.25 15.60 -19.12
CA THR A 6 29.79 15.80 -19.24
C THR A 6 29.02 14.51 -18.99
N ASP A 7 29.62 13.36 -19.34
CA ASP A 7 29.05 12.02 -19.16
C ASP A 7 28.91 11.60 -17.68
N MET A 8 29.58 12.30 -16.75
CA MET A 8 29.42 12.07 -15.32
C MET A 8 28.26 12.85 -14.71
N ILE A 9 27.74 13.89 -15.39
CA ILE A 9 26.67 14.74 -14.85
C ILE A 9 25.41 13.91 -14.54
N PRO A 10 24.88 13.07 -15.44
CA PRO A 10 23.71 12.25 -15.13
C PRO A 10 23.93 11.36 -13.90
N ASN A 11 25.11 10.75 -13.78
CA ASN A 11 25.45 9.87 -12.64
C ASN A 11 25.51 10.61 -11.30
N ILE A 12 25.96 11.87 -11.30
CA ILE A 12 25.96 12.72 -10.11
C ILE A 12 24.52 13.12 -9.76
N LEU A 13 23.75 13.59 -10.75
CA LEU A 13 22.37 14.03 -10.56
C LEU A 13 21.46 12.88 -10.09
N CYS A 14 21.66 11.65 -10.60
CA CYS A 14 20.90 10.46 -10.18
C CYS A 14 20.99 10.15 -8.67
N ARG A 15 21.96 10.73 -7.94
CA ARG A 15 22.14 10.52 -6.50
C ARG A 15 21.53 11.62 -5.65
N LEU A 16 21.03 12.69 -6.26
CA LEU A 16 20.50 13.84 -5.54
C LEU A 16 19.02 13.64 -5.16
N PRO A 17 18.56 14.28 -4.06
CA PRO A 17 17.14 14.30 -3.72
C PRO A 17 16.29 14.96 -4.80
N VAL A 18 15.05 14.52 -4.94
CA VAL A 18 14.11 15.03 -5.96
C VAL A 18 13.94 16.55 -5.85
N LYS A 19 13.81 17.08 -4.64
CA LYS A 19 13.71 18.52 -4.39
C LYS A 19 14.90 19.32 -4.95
N THR A 20 16.10 18.78 -4.86
CA THR A 20 17.32 19.40 -5.41
C THR A 20 17.28 19.36 -6.93
N LEU A 21 16.90 18.23 -7.52
CA LEU A 21 16.77 18.09 -8.97
C LEU A 21 15.74 19.04 -9.56
N LEU A 22 14.60 19.22 -8.89
CA LEU A 22 13.58 20.18 -9.32
C LEU A 22 14.11 21.63 -9.37
N ARG A 23 14.96 22.03 -8.41
CA ARG A 23 15.64 23.34 -8.45
C ARG A 23 16.68 23.41 -9.57
N PHE A 24 17.36 22.31 -9.84
CA PHE A 24 18.40 22.22 -10.86
C PHE A 24 17.87 22.32 -12.29
N LYS A 25 16.58 22.06 -12.52
CA LYS A 25 15.91 22.38 -13.79
C LYS A 25 16.04 23.86 -14.18
N CYS A 26 16.15 24.75 -13.20
CA CYS A 26 16.28 26.20 -13.41
C CYS A 26 17.73 26.65 -13.70
N VAL A 27 18.73 25.78 -13.58
CA VAL A 27 20.15 26.14 -13.78
C VAL A 27 20.45 26.38 -15.26
N SER A 28 19.96 25.50 -16.15
CA SER A 28 20.12 25.65 -17.60
C SER A 28 19.12 24.78 -18.37
N LYS A 29 18.85 25.12 -19.64
CA LYS A 29 17.98 24.31 -20.52
C LYS A 29 18.46 22.85 -20.67
N PRO A 30 19.77 22.57 -20.87
CA PRO A 30 20.26 21.18 -20.92
C PRO A 30 20.02 20.39 -19.63
N TRP A 31 20.16 21.04 -18.47
CA TRP A 31 19.90 20.38 -17.18
C TRP A 31 18.40 20.09 -16.99
N GLY A 32 17.53 21.05 -17.33
CA GLY A 32 16.08 20.81 -17.36
C GLY A 32 15.73 19.61 -18.25
N SER A 33 16.21 19.61 -19.49
CA SER A 33 15.94 18.53 -20.45
C SER A 33 16.47 17.17 -20.00
N LEU A 34 17.64 17.12 -19.36
CA LEU A 34 18.19 15.88 -18.81
C LEU A 34 17.35 15.35 -17.65
N ILE A 35 16.86 16.23 -16.77
CA ILE A 35 16.08 15.81 -15.59
C ILE A 35 14.65 15.42 -16.00
N ASP A 36 14.12 15.99 -17.08
CA ASP A 36 12.82 15.61 -17.68
C ASP A 36 12.91 14.35 -18.56
N ASP A 37 14.11 13.88 -18.89
CA ASP A 37 14.29 12.68 -19.72
C ASP A 37 13.81 11.40 -19.03
N SER A 38 13.03 10.60 -19.75
CA SER A 38 12.43 9.37 -19.22
C SER A 38 13.46 8.33 -18.75
N HIS A 39 14.61 8.24 -19.43
CA HIS A 39 15.67 7.30 -19.04
C HIS A 39 16.38 7.79 -17.77
N PHE A 40 16.63 9.10 -17.64
CA PHE A 40 17.13 9.70 -16.41
C PHE A 40 16.17 9.45 -15.24
N VAL A 41 14.86 9.68 -15.42
CA VAL A 41 13.85 9.43 -14.37
C VAL A 41 13.83 7.98 -13.93
N LYS A 42 13.82 7.02 -14.88
CA LYS A 42 13.89 5.58 -14.57
C LYS A 42 15.19 5.23 -13.82
N SER A 43 16.32 5.81 -14.24
CA SER A 43 17.63 5.59 -13.62
C SER A 43 17.71 6.14 -12.19
N HIS A 44 17.20 7.36 -11.98
CA HIS A 44 17.14 8.00 -10.66
C HIS A 44 16.25 7.22 -9.68
N LEU A 45 15.09 6.76 -10.16
CA LEU A 45 14.19 5.92 -9.36
C LEU A 45 14.82 4.58 -9.00
N HIS A 46 15.44 3.90 -9.97
CA HIS A 46 16.16 2.65 -9.73
C HIS A 46 17.29 2.83 -8.71
N GLN A 47 18.05 3.92 -8.82
CA GLN A 47 19.10 4.27 -7.87
C GLN A 47 18.53 4.52 -6.46
N SER A 48 17.40 5.21 -6.35
CA SER A 48 16.71 5.50 -5.09
C SER A 48 16.28 4.19 -4.40
N LEU A 49 15.62 3.29 -5.14
CA LEU A 49 15.23 1.96 -4.65
C LEU A 49 16.43 1.10 -4.24
N LYS A 50 17.51 1.13 -5.04
CA LYS A 50 18.73 0.33 -4.76
C LYS A 50 19.48 0.80 -3.51
N THR A 51 19.43 2.10 -3.22
CA THR A 51 20.18 2.69 -2.10
C THR A 51 19.34 2.99 -0.88
N ASN A 52 18.02 2.74 -0.95
CA ASN A 52 17.02 3.23 -0.01
C ASN A 52 17.10 4.76 0.25
N ASN A 53 17.70 5.50 -0.68
CA ASN A 53 17.67 6.94 -0.65
C ASN A 53 16.31 7.43 -1.16
N ASN A 54 15.82 8.54 -0.63
CA ASN A 54 14.52 9.12 -0.97
C ASN A 54 13.30 8.25 -0.61
N VAL A 55 13.49 7.20 0.20
CA VAL A 55 12.39 6.43 0.79
C VAL A 55 11.83 7.21 1.98
N LYS A 56 10.53 7.46 1.92
CA LYS A 56 9.75 8.18 2.92
C LYS A 56 8.71 7.26 3.52
N LEU A 57 8.37 7.54 4.77
CA LEU A 57 7.11 7.10 5.33
C LEU A 57 6.08 8.20 5.07
N PHE A 58 5.07 7.87 4.28
CA PHE A 58 3.96 8.77 4.04
C PHE A 58 2.90 8.55 5.10
N LEU A 59 2.36 9.64 5.66
CA LEU A 59 1.41 9.65 6.76
C LEU A 59 0.14 10.36 6.29
N ASP A 60 -0.96 9.62 6.29
CA ASP A 60 -2.29 10.11 5.94
C ASP A 60 -3.16 10.14 7.20
N ASN A 61 -3.50 11.34 7.64
CA ASN A 61 -4.27 11.56 8.86
C ASN A 61 -5.77 11.39 8.56
N GLY A 62 -6.41 10.39 9.18
CA GLY A 62 -7.84 10.15 8.99
C GLY A 62 -8.75 11.18 9.68
N ALA A 63 -8.20 12.11 10.48
CA ALA A 63 -8.98 13.07 11.25
C ALA A 63 -9.63 14.17 10.39
N GLU A 64 -10.82 14.58 10.79
CA GLU A 64 -11.81 15.36 10.02
C GLU A 64 -11.41 16.79 9.60
N ILE A 65 -10.24 17.31 10.00
CA ILE A 65 -9.88 18.75 9.82
C ILE A 65 -8.45 18.94 9.28
N ASP A 66 -7.82 17.88 8.74
CA ASP A 66 -6.46 17.99 8.20
C ASP A 66 -6.43 17.86 6.68
N ASP A 67 -6.39 19.01 5.99
CA ASP A 67 -6.21 19.10 4.54
C ASP A 67 -4.81 18.70 4.07
N ASN A 68 -3.92 18.33 4.98
CA ASN A 68 -2.56 17.94 4.67
C ASN A 68 -2.33 16.44 4.85
N ALA A 69 -1.41 15.93 4.06
CA ALA A 69 -0.71 14.69 4.35
C ALA A 69 0.78 15.00 4.58
N TYR A 70 1.49 14.04 5.16
CA TYR A 70 2.86 14.26 5.61
C TYR A 70 3.77 13.19 5.04
N ALA A 71 5.04 13.53 4.84
CA ALA A 71 6.07 12.53 4.59
C ALA A 71 7.28 12.82 5.46
N VAL A 72 7.92 11.76 5.95
CA VAL A 72 9.13 11.84 6.76
C VAL A 72 10.17 10.86 6.19
N ASP A 73 11.46 11.13 6.38
CA ASP A 73 12.49 10.14 6.02
C ASP A 73 12.26 8.84 6.80
N PHE A 74 12.11 7.71 6.11
CA PHE A 74 11.68 6.47 6.77
C PHE A 74 12.71 5.97 7.79
N ASP A 75 13.99 5.99 7.44
CA ASP A 75 15.07 5.47 8.29
C ASP A 75 15.35 6.34 9.52
N SER A 76 15.26 7.66 9.37
CA SER A 76 15.66 8.61 10.41
C SER A 76 14.49 9.22 11.17
N LEU A 77 13.28 9.11 10.63
CA LEU A 77 12.06 9.76 11.11
C LEU A 77 12.22 11.29 11.29
N ASN A 78 13.14 11.89 10.53
CA ASN A 78 13.39 13.33 10.49
C ASN A 78 12.89 13.93 9.17
N ASN A 79 12.97 15.26 9.09
CA ASN A 79 12.61 16.02 7.89
C ASN A 79 11.14 15.83 7.49
N LEU A 80 10.23 15.99 8.46
CA LEU A 80 8.80 16.00 8.20
C LEU A 80 8.45 17.11 7.19
N VAL A 81 7.75 16.74 6.12
CA VAL A 81 7.26 17.63 5.08
C VAL A 81 5.75 17.49 4.97
N GLN A 82 5.07 18.63 4.77
CA GLN A 82 3.63 18.69 4.56
C GLN A 82 3.29 18.86 3.09
N PHE A 83 2.21 18.22 2.66
CA PHE A 83 1.67 18.31 1.31
C PHE A 83 0.15 18.54 1.36
N PRO A 84 -0.38 19.43 0.52
CA PRO A 84 -1.83 19.58 0.39
C PRO A 84 -2.40 18.30 -0.22
N ARG A 85 -3.48 17.77 0.36
CA ARG A 85 -4.16 16.59 -0.18
C ARG A 85 -4.80 16.87 -1.53
N PRO A 86 -5.00 15.84 -2.37
CA PRO A 86 -5.75 15.99 -3.62
C PRO A 86 -7.23 16.37 -3.42
N PHE A 87 -7.82 16.02 -2.26
CA PHE A 87 -9.21 16.23 -1.90
C PHE A 87 -9.26 16.92 -0.54
N THR A 88 -10.08 17.96 -0.39
CA THR A 88 -10.20 18.76 0.84
C THR A 88 -11.18 18.17 1.84
N ALA A 89 -10.96 18.39 3.13
CA ALA A 89 -11.86 18.00 4.19
C ALA A 89 -12.99 19.03 4.32
N GLU A 90 -14.10 18.85 3.59
CA GLU A 90 -15.33 19.58 3.95
C GLU A 90 -15.95 18.99 5.23
N ILE A 91 -16.63 19.85 6.00
CA ILE A 91 -17.05 19.71 7.42
C ILE A 91 -17.90 18.46 7.74
N THR A 92 -18.27 17.63 6.76
CA THR A 92 -19.04 16.40 7.01
C THR A 92 -18.46 15.15 6.34
N LYS A 93 -17.78 14.35 7.18
CA LYS A 93 -17.59 12.88 7.16
C LYS A 93 -16.58 12.26 6.17
N TYR A 94 -15.43 11.85 6.74
CA TYR A 94 -14.66 10.60 6.54
C TYR A 94 -14.70 9.89 5.18
N ARG A 95 -13.88 10.28 4.19
CA ARG A 95 -13.95 9.57 2.89
C ARG A 95 -12.67 9.40 2.09
N SER A 96 -11.50 9.92 2.52
CA SER A 96 -10.23 9.71 1.78
C SER A 96 -9.36 8.62 2.37
N ARG A 97 -8.71 7.82 1.50
CA ARG A 97 -7.62 6.91 1.87
C ARG A 97 -6.64 6.71 0.72
N ILE A 98 -5.38 6.44 1.06
CA ILE A 98 -4.37 5.99 0.10
C ILE A 98 -4.57 4.50 -0.19
N ILE A 99 -4.77 4.15 -1.45
CA ILE A 99 -5.06 2.77 -1.89
C ILE A 99 -3.79 2.02 -2.34
N GLY A 100 -2.68 2.72 -2.51
CA GLY A 100 -1.40 2.13 -2.86
C GLY A 100 -0.33 3.15 -3.26
N SER A 101 0.92 2.70 -3.29
CA SER A 101 2.06 3.47 -3.78
C SER A 101 2.92 2.63 -4.73
N TYR A 102 3.38 3.25 -5.81
CA TYR A 102 4.35 2.63 -6.70
C TYR A 102 5.13 3.70 -7.47
N ASN A 103 6.45 3.54 -7.60
CA ASN A 103 7.33 4.42 -8.39
C ASN A 103 7.21 5.92 -8.11
N GLY A 104 6.80 6.29 -6.89
CA GLY A 104 6.59 7.66 -6.44
C GLY A 104 5.27 8.31 -6.84
N LEU A 105 4.32 7.49 -7.29
CA LEU A 105 2.90 7.82 -7.31
C LEU A 105 2.23 7.26 -6.06
N LEU A 106 1.23 7.99 -5.58
CA LEU A 106 0.22 7.53 -4.64
C LEU A 106 -1.11 7.51 -5.37
N ALA A 107 -1.89 6.44 -5.21
CA ALA A 107 -3.28 6.45 -5.61
C ALA A 107 -4.13 6.79 -4.38
N VAL A 108 -4.94 7.83 -4.50
CA VAL A 108 -5.78 8.35 -3.41
C VAL A 108 -7.22 8.22 -3.85
N TYR A 109 -8.04 7.58 -3.03
CA TYR A 109 -9.47 7.48 -3.21
C TYR A 109 -10.16 8.46 -2.26
N HIS A 110 -11.18 9.15 -2.75
CA HIS A 110 -12.16 9.86 -1.97
C HIS A 110 -13.56 9.40 -2.39
N ARG A 111 -14.37 8.96 -1.43
CA ARG A 111 -15.67 8.34 -1.74
C ARG A 111 -16.61 9.22 -2.57
N GLU A 112 -16.57 10.54 -2.44
CA GLU A 112 -17.45 11.45 -3.18
C GLU A 112 -16.77 12.10 -4.40
N GLU A 113 -15.45 12.25 -4.36
CA GLU A 113 -14.68 13.01 -5.35
C GLU A 113 -13.97 12.09 -6.37
N GLY A 114 -13.97 10.77 -6.12
CA GLY A 114 -13.39 9.77 -7.01
C GLY A 114 -11.95 9.42 -6.64
N ILE A 115 -11.11 9.23 -7.65
CA ILE A 115 -9.73 8.76 -7.47
C ILE A 115 -8.76 9.75 -8.11
N ALA A 116 -7.64 10.00 -7.45
CA ALA A 116 -6.53 10.78 -7.99
C ALA A 116 -5.22 9.97 -7.93
N LEU A 117 -4.45 10.04 -9.01
CA LEU A 117 -3.03 9.67 -9.01
C LEU A 117 -2.22 10.90 -8.61
N TRP A 118 -1.57 10.83 -7.46
CA TRP A 118 -0.88 11.94 -6.82
C TRP A 118 0.64 11.73 -6.81
N ILE A 119 1.38 12.77 -7.18
CA ILE A 119 2.84 12.82 -7.08
C ILE A 119 3.22 13.92 -6.08
N PRO A 120 3.30 13.61 -4.77
CA PRO A 120 3.59 14.60 -3.73
C PRO A 120 4.86 15.42 -4.02
N SER A 121 5.93 14.77 -4.47
CA SER A 121 7.24 15.39 -4.75
C SER A 121 7.18 16.51 -5.79
N THR A 122 6.26 16.42 -6.75
CA THR A 122 6.07 17.41 -7.83
C THR A 122 4.79 18.23 -7.65
N ARG A 123 3.98 17.94 -6.63
CA ARG A 123 2.67 18.56 -6.35
C ARG A 123 1.69 18.46 -7.53
N LYS A 124 1.80 17.39 -8.32
CA LYS A 124 0.89 17.12 -9.43
C LYS A 124 -0.14 16.07 -9.04
N CYS A 125 -1.38 16.28 -9.47
CA CYS A 125 -2.47 15.32 -9.34
C CYS A 125 -3.06 15.07 -10.73
N HIS A 126 -3.42 13.82 -10.99
CA HIS A 126 -4.22 13.41 -12.14
C HIS A 126 -5.51 12.80 -11.64
N TYR A 127 -6.63 13.49 -11.85
CA TYR A 127 -7.94 13.05 -11.40
C TYR A 127 -8.55 12.11 -12.44
N LEU A 128 -9.01 10.95 -11.96
CA LEU A 128 -9.57 9.91 -12.82
C LEU A 128 -11.00 10.31 -13.24
N PRO A 129 -11.45 9.93 -14.44
CA PRO A 129 -12.83 10.16 -14.86
C PRO A 129 -13.79 9.44 -13.90
N ALA A 130 -14.92 10.10 -13.58
CA ALA A 130 -15.95 9.53 -12.73
C ALA A 130 -16.59 8.30 -13.40
N LEU A 131 -16.98 7.32 -12.59
CA LEU A 131 -17.82 6.20 -13.01
C LEU A 131 -19.28 6.54 -12.68
N ASP A 132 -20.19 6.41 -13.66
CA ASP A 132 -21.61 6.74 -13.47
C ASP A 132 -22.27 5.93 -12.34
N GLU A 133 -21.75 4.74 -12.02
CA GLU A 133 -22.26 3.86 -10.95
C GLU A 133 -21.99 4.39 -9.52
N ASP A 134 -21.09 5.37 -9.35
CA ASP A 134 -20.65 5.86 -8.03
C ASP A 134 -21.70 6.68 -7.26
N ARG A 135 -22.73 7.21 -7.94
CA ARG A 135 -23.63 8.22 -7.36
C ARG A 135 -24.89 7.65 -6.70
N SER A 136 -25.07 6.32 -6.68
CA SER A 136 -26.38 5.69 -6.40
C SER A 136 -26.39 4.62 -5.29
N MET A 137 -25.34 4.55 -4.45
CA MET A 137 -25.23 3.47 -3.48
C MET A 137 -25.43 3.95 -2.03
N ASP A 138 -26.29 3.21 -1.32
CA ASP A 138 -26.23 3.13 0.15
C ASP A 138 -24.96 2.34 0.48
N HIS A 139 -24.05 2.98 1.19
CA HIS A 139 -22.81 2.34 1.61
C HIS A 139 -22.97 1.92 3.07
N ASP A 140 -22.82 0.63 3.33
CA ASP A 140 -22.70 0.09 4.68
C ASP A 140 -21.28 0.39 5.18
N THR A 141 -21.10 1.53 5.83
CA THR A 141 -19.84 1.88 6.48
C THR A 141 -19.63 1.02 7.72
N ILE A 142 -18.43 0.45 7.89
CA ILE A 142 -18.03 -0.10 9.18
C ILE A 142 -17.82 1.08 10.14
N PRO A 143 -18.57 1.18 11.26
CA PRO A 143 -18.40 2.29 12.21
C PRO A 143 -16.96 2.34 12.74
N GLY A 144 -16.33 3.53 12.68
CA GLY A 144 -14.98 3.78 13.20
C GLY A 144 -13.82 3.58 12.21
N TYR A 145 -14.09 3.18 10.96
CA TYR A 145 -13.05 2.93 9.96
C TYR A 145 -13.42 3.54 8.60
N ASN A 146 -12.43 4.06 7.85
CA ASN A 146 -12.62 4.68 6.53
C ASN A 146 -12.86 3.65 5.39
N TYR A 147 -13.29 2.43 5.73
CA TYR A 147 -13.46 1.32 4.78
C TYR A 147 -14.94 1.04 4.50
N ASP A 148 -15.23 0.82 3.22
CA ASP A 148 -16.55 0.49 2.69
C ASP A 148 -16.52 -0.95 2.20
N ASN A 149 -17.37 -1.82 2.75
CA ASN A 149 -17.47 -3.22 2.33
C ASN A 149 -18.03 -3.37 0.91
N SER A 150 -18.59 -2.30 0.33
CA SER A 150 -19.11 -2.30 -1.03
C SER A 150 -18.07 -1.93 -2.09
N THR A 151 -16.95 -1.30 -1.72
CA THR A 151 -15.92 -0.82 -2.67
C THR A 151 -14.52 -1.28 -2.26
N ILE A 152 -13.90 -2.08 -3.13
CA ILE A 152 -12.56 -2.61 -2.92
C ILE A 152 -11.68 -2.14 -4.08
N LEU A 153 -10.53 -1.58 -3.74
CA LEU A 153 -9.64 -0.97 -4.72
C LEU A 153 -8.31 -1.71 -4.77
N GLY A 154 -7.55 -1.42 -5.80
CA GLY A 154 -6.18 -1.85 -5.95
C GLY A 154 -5.47 -0.92 -6.91
N PHE A 155 -4.20 -0.63 -6.64
CA PHE A 155 -3.36 0.19 -7.51
C PHE A 155 -2.06 -0.53 -7.83
N GLY A 156 -1.66 -0.51 -9.09
CA GLY A 156 -0.42 -1.13 -9.52
C GLY A 156 0.06 -0.62 -10.87
N TYR A 157 1.15 -1.21 -11.35
CA TYR A 157 1.79 -0.84 -12.60
C TYR A 157 1.97 -2.08 -13.46
N ASP A 158 1.44 -2.06 -14.67
CA ASP A 158 1.68 -3.09 -15.65
C ASP A 158 3.05 -2.85 -16.29
N ASN A 159 4.05 -3.64 -15.91
CA ASN A 159 5.42 -3.51 -16.39
C ASN A 159 5.58 -3.91 -17.87
N ILE A 160 4.64 -4.67 -18.44
CA ILE A 160 4.67 -5.09 -19.84
C ILE A 160 4.18 -3.95 -20.73
N THR A 161 3.04 -3.36 -20.37
CA THR A 161 2.46 -2.24 -21.13
C THR A 161 2.95 -0.88 -20.66
N GLU A 162 3.78 -0.82 -19.62
CA GLU A 162 4.26 0.39 -18.95
C GLU A 162 3.12 1.34 -18.54
N ASP A 163 2.09 0.82 -17.89
CA ASP A 163 0.84 1.55 -17.62
C ASP A 163 0.44 1.45 -16.15
N TYR A 164 0.07 2.59 -15.55
CA TYR A 164 -0.51 2.57 -14.21
C TYR A 164 -1.98 2.17 -14.30
N LYS A 165 -2.39 1.21 -13.48
CA LYS A 165 -3.75 0.69 -13.47
C LYS A 165 -4.36 0.80 -12.07
N VAL A 166 -5.64 1.15 -12.05
CA VAL A 166 -6.47 1.10 -10.84
C VAL A 166 -7.56 0.08 -11.07
N VAL A 167 -7.67 -0.89 -10.18
CA VAL A 167 -8.73 -1.89 -10.16
C VAL A 167 -9.77 -1.45 -9.15
N LYS A 168 -11.03 -1.45 -9.56
CA LYS A 168 -12.16 -1.15 -8.71
C LYS A 168 -13.18 -2.27 -8.77
N MET A 169 -13.42 -2.87 -7.62
CA MET A 169 -14.39 -3.92 -7.38
C MET A 169 -15.56 -3.34 -6.61
N LEU A 170 -16.76 -3.45 -7.18
CA LEU A 170 -17.99 -2.93 -6.60
C LEU A 170 -18.93 -4.10 -6.31
N ARG A 171 -19.39 -4.19 -5.05
CA ARG A 171 -20.32 -5.24 -4.60
C ARG A 171 -21.60 -5.17 -5.42
N SER A 172 -21.99 -6.28 -6.04
CA SER A 172 -23.26 -6.36 -6.75
C SER A 172 -24.43 -6.40 -5.76
N LYS A 173 -25.46 -5.57 -5.99
CA LYS A 173 -26.70 -5.57 -5.18
C LYS A 173 -27.59 -6.80 -5.42
N THR A 174 -27.38 -7.51 -6.54
CA THR A 174 -28.28 -8.59 -7.00
C THR A 174 -27.59 -9.95 -7.11
N GLN A 175 -26.26 -9.97 -7.07
CA GLN A 175 -25.46 -11.18 -7.22
C GLN A 175 -24.45 -11.24 -6.10
N ASN A 176 -24.11 -12.44 -5.63
CA ASN A 176 -23.06 -12.61 -4.64
C ASN A 176 -21.66 -12.55 -5.30
N CYS A 177 -21.32 -11.40 -5.88
CA CYS A 177 -20.05 -11.17 -6.58
C CYS A 177 -19.64 -9.68 -6.55
N PHE A 178 -18.42 -9.40 -7.00
CA PHE A 178 -17.97 -8.06 -7.30
C PHE A 178 -17.89 -7.80 -8.80
N LYS A 179 -18.51 -6.70 -9.24
CA LYS A 179 -18.31 -6.14 -10.56
C LYS A 179 -16.97 -5.43 -10.61
N VAL A 180 -16.15 -5.72 -11.61
CA VAL A 180 -14.77 -5.22 -11.66
C VAL A 180 -14.54 -4.36 -12.89
N THR A 181 -14.08 -3.14 -12.64
CA THR A 181 -13.61 -2.19 -13.64
C THR A 181 -12.13 -1.90 -13.44
N ILE A 182 -11.42 -1.67 -14.54
CA ILE A 182 -10.01 -1.31 -14.52
C ILE A 182 -9.81 0.00 -15.28
N TYR A 183 -9.10 0.92 -14.65
CA TYR A 183 -8.63 2.15 -15.25
C TYR A 183 -7.24 1.93 -15.83
N SER A 184 -6.99 2.52 -17.00
CA SER A 184 -5.66 2.65 -17.60
C SER A 184 -5.29 4.13 -17.64
N GLN A 185 -4.11 4.47 -17.11
CA GLN A 185 -3.58 5.83 -17.14
C GLN A 185 -3.23 6.26 -18.56
N LYS A 186 -2.68 5.36 -19.37
CA LYS A 186 -2.35 5.62 -20.78
C LYS A 186 -3.57 5.93 -21.66
N SER A 187 -4.66 5.19 -21.52
CA SER A 187 -5.88 5.47 -22.29
C SER A 187 -6.79 6.49 -21.62
N ASN A 188 -6.53 6.81 -20.36
CA ASN A 188 -7.36 7.66 -19.49
C ASN A 188 -8.83 7.24 -19.48
N THR A 189 -9.08 5.93 -19.45
CA THR A 189 -10.44 5.38 -19.49
C THR A 189 -10.61 4.22 -18.54
N TRP A 190 -11.84 4.05 -18.06
CA TRP A 190 -12.29 2.84 -17.39
C TRP A 190 -12.83 1.84 -18.40
N ARG A 191 -12.70 0.56 -18.09
CA ARG A 191 -13.40 -0.51 -18.80
C ARG A 191 -13.75 -1.65 -17.87
N ARG A 192 -14.77 -2.42 -18.27
CA ARG A 192 -15.22 -3.61 -17.55
C ARG A 192 -14.32 -4.81 -17.88
N ILE A 193 -13.99 -5.61 -16.87
CA ILE A 193 -13.32 -6.91 -17.03
C ILE A 193 -14.17 -8.02 -16.41
N LYS A 194 -13.65 -9.26 -16.35
CA LYS A 194 -14.36 -10.36 -15.68
C LYS A 194 -14.60 -10.05 -14.20
N ASP A 195 -15.77 -10.43 -13.72
CA ASP A 195 -16.20 -10.27 -12.32
C ASP A 195 -15.29 -11.06 -11.39
N CYS A 196 -15.16 -10.59 -10.15
CA CYS A 196 -14.33 -11.28 -9.18
C CYS A 196 -15.00 -12.63 -8.83
N PRO A 197 -14.27 -13.75 -8.93
CA PRO A 197 -14.80 -15.07 -8.58
C PRO A 197 -14.73 -15.36 -7.07
N TYR A 198 -14.26 -14.41 -6.27
CA TYR A 198 -14.10 -14.52 -4.82
C TYR A 198 -14.98 -13.49 -4.10
N ASP A 199 -15.39 -13.83 -2.90
CA ASP A 199 -15.97 -12.91 -1.94
C ASP A 199 -14.85 -12.28 -1.08
N ILE A 200 -15.07 -11.06 -0.61
CA ILE A 200 -14.22 -10.35 0.33
C ILE A 200 -15.16 -9.84 1.42
N PRO A 201 -15.47 -10.67 2.43
CA PRO A 201 -16.49 -10.36 3.42
C PRO A 201 -16.11 -9.16 4.28
N ILE A 202 -14.81 -8.96 4.52
CA ILE A 202 -14.29 -7.85 5.28
C ILE A 202 -13.09 -7.24 4.55
N ASN A 203 -13.18 -5.95 4.22
CA ASN A 203 -12.10 -5.23 3.58
C ASN A 203 -11.39 -4.30 4.58
N TYR A 204 -10.30 -4.76 5.17
CA TYR A 204 -9.45 -3.92 6.02
C TYR A 204 -8.34 -3.18 5.27
N ASN A 205 -8.01 -3.59 4.04
CA ASN A 205 -7.01 -2.94 3.18
C ASN A 205 -7.29 -3.17 1.69
N ASP A 206 -7.00 -2.16 0.88
CA ASP A 206 -6.96 -2.31 -0.57
C ASP A 206 -5.84 -3.26 -1.02
N GLY A 207 -5.89 -3.63 -2.29
CA GLY A 207 -5.06 -4.70 -2.83
C GLY A 207 -3.57 -4.40 -2.82
N ALA A 208 -2.78 -5.41 -2.46
CA ALA A 208 -1.33 -5.34 -2.39
C ALA A 208 -0.69 -5.61 -3.77
N TYR A 209 -0.01 -4.62 -4.33
CA TYR A 209 0.67 -4.76 -5.63
C TYR A 209 2.10 -5.30 -5.50
N ILE A 210 2.36 -6.43 -6.15
CA ILE A 210 3.69 -7.02 -6.28
C ILE A 210 3.73 -7.92 -7.53
N ASN A 211 4.88 -8.00 -8.20
CA ASN A 211 5.10 -8.91 -9.34
C ASN A 211 4.04 -8.84 -10.46
N ASN A 212 3.71 -7.62 -10.89
CA ASN A 212 2.72 -7.35 -11.95
C ASN A 212 1.27 -7.82 -11.64
N ALA A 213 0.97 -8.07 -10.37
CA ALA A 213 -0.35 -8.47 -9.90
C ALA A 213 -0.75 -7.69 -8.66
N ILE A 214 -2.06 -7.51 -8.49
CA ILE A 214 -2.64 -6.97 -7.26
C ILE A 214 -3.27 -8.13 -6.50
N HIS A 215 -3.04 -8.19 -5.19
CA HIS A 215 -3.43 -9.31 -4.34
C HIS A 215 -4.45 -8.87 -3.30
N TRP A 216 -5.39 -9.76 -3.00
CA TRP A 216 -6.39 -9.63 -1.94
C TRP A 216 -6.49 -10.93 -1.15
N VAL A 217 -7.20 -10.85 -0.04
CA VAL A 217 -7.63 -12.00 0.75
C VAL A 217 -9.15 -12.03 0.76
N GLY A 218 -9.72 -13.22 0.83
CA GLY A 218 -11.17 -13.41 0.78
C GLY A 218 -11.54 -14.88 0.81
N ASP A 219 -12.75 -15.17 0.36
CA ASP A 219 -13.34 -16.51 0.39
C ASP A 219 -13.77 -16.95 -1.01
N GLU A 220 -13.62 -18.24 -1.28
CA GLU A 220 -14.25 -18.86 -2.44
C GLU A 220 -15.78 -18.87 -2.26
N ILE A 221 -16.51 -18.26 -3.19
CA ILE A 221 -17.96 -18.00 -3.08
C ILE A 221 -18.78 -19.26 -2.79
N LEU A 222 -18.40 -20.40 -3.35
CA LEU A 222 -19.17 -21.65 -3.23
C LEU A 222 -18.82 -22.47 -2.00
N SER A 223 -17.54 -22.50 -1.62
CA SER A 223 -17.04 -23.38 -0.55
C SER A 223 -16.85 -22.65 0.78
N GLY A 224 -16.79 -21.31 0.78
CA GLY A 224 -16.41 -20.50 1.94
C GLY A 224 -14.95 -20.70 2.37
N ARG A 225 -14.12 -21.30 1.50
CA ARG A 225 -12.70 -21.52 1.79
C ARG A 225 -11.95 -20.19 1.69
N ASN A 226 -11.28 -19.82 2.78
CA ASN A 226 -10.31 -18.73 2.80
C ASN A 226 -9.22 -18.92 1.72
N VAL A 227 -8.95 -17.86 0.96
CA VAL A 227 -7.98 -17.82 -0.12
C VAL A 227 -7.18 -16.53 -0.12
N ILE A 228 -5.96 -16.63 -0.62
CA ILE A 228 -5.19 -15.48 -1.12
C ILE A 228 -5.30 -15.55 -2.64
N PHE A 229 -5.72 -14.47 -3.28
CA PHE A 229 -5.84 -14.43 -4.73
C PHE A 229 -5.25 -13.14 -5.29
N GLY A 230 -4.92 -13.17 -6.57
CA GLY A 230 -4.43 -12.01 -7.29
C GLY A 230 -5.10 -11.83 -8.64
N LEU A 231 -4.94 -10.65 -9.20
CA LEU A 231 -5.29 -10.29 -10.57
C LEU A 231 -4.02 -9.83 -11.29
N HIS A 232 -3.63 -10.56 -12.34
CA HIS A 232 -2.53 -10.14 -13.20
C HIS A 232 -2.93 -8.89 -13.99
N LEU A 233 -2.13 -7.83 -13.93
CA LEU A 233 -2.46 -6.56 -14.60
C LEU A 233 -2.34 -6.62 -16.12
N ASN A 234 -1.47 -7.48 -16.65
CA ASN A 234 -1.23 -7.63 -18.09
C ASN A 234 -2.25 -8.52 -18.80
N THR A 235 -2.72 -9.60 -18.15
CA THR A 235 -3.69 -10.55 -18.73
C THR A 235 -5.10 -10.36 -18.20
N GLU A 236 -5.27 -9.67 -17.07
CA GLU A 236 -6.54 -9.51 -16.35
C GLU A 236 -7.17 -10.85 -15.96
N GLU A 237 -6.31 -11.82 -15.65
CA GLU A 237 -6.72 -13.13 -15.18
C GLU A 237 -6.49 -13.24 -13.66
N TYR A 238 -7.51 -13.77 -12.99
CA TYR A 238 -7.43 -14.10 -11.58
C TYR A 238 -6.67 -15.40 -11.37
N PHE A 239 -5.95 -15.49 -10.26
CA PHE A 239 -5.24 -16.70 -9.85
C PHE A 239 -5.23 -16.81 -8.32
N GLU A 240 -5.15 -18.04 -7.81
CA GLU A 240 -4.90 -18.28 -6.39
C GLU A 240 -3.40 -18.27 -6.11
N VAL A 241 -3.00 -17.60 -5.04
CA VAL A 241 -1.62 -17.64 -4.56
C VAL A 241 -1.42 -18.96 -3.82
N PRO A 242 -0.33 -19.71 -4.10
CA PRO A 242 -0.04 -20.95 -3.40
C PRO A 242 0.06 -20.73 -1.89
N GLU A 243 -0.80 -21.40 -1.14
CA GLU A 243 -0.88 -21.29 0.30
C GLU A 243 0.13 -22.20 0.99
N GLY A 244 0.87 -21.65 1.96
CA GLY A 244 1.82 -22.38 2.80
C GLY A 244 1.15 -23.40 3.74
N LYS A 245 1.87 -23.85 4.77
CA LYS A 245 1.29 -24.75 5.78
C LYS A 245 0.10 -24.06 6.47
N ARG A 246 -1.00 -24.81 6.62
CA ARG A 246 -2.20 -24.35 7.33
C ARG A 246 -2.16 -24.56 8.83
N SER A 247 -1.35 -25.51 9.27
CA SER A 247 -1.05 -25.75 10.68
C SER A 247 0.40 -25.31 10.94
N SER A 248 0.56 -24.29 11.75
CA SER A 248 1.76 -24.17 12.59
C SER A 248 1.51 -25.01 13.84
N GLU A 249 2.52 -25.75 14.29
CA GLU A 249 2.65 -25.96 15.74
C GLU A 249 2.91 -24.57 16.30
N ASP A 250 1.86 -23.80 16.62
CA ASP A 250 2.03 -22.54 17.32
C ASP A 250 2.63 -22.87 18.67
N LYS A 251 3.97 -22.83 18.74
CA LYS A 251 4.75 -23.20 19.93
C LYS A 251 4.28 -22.44 21.17
N LYS A 252 3.64 -21.28 20.97
CA LYS A 252 3.07 -20.40 22.01
C LYS A 252 1.66 -20.82 22.45
N CYS A 253 0.90 -21.52 21.60
CA CYS A 253 -0.40 -22.11 21.92
C CYS A 253 -0.29 -23.49 22.61
N GLY A 254 0.93 -23.95 22.89
CA GLY A 254 1.18 -25.18 23.65
C GLY A 254 0.74 -26.44 22.92
N ALA A 255 0.04 -27.34 23.64
CA ALA A 255 -0.43 -28.63 23.12
C ALA A 255 -1.77 -28.56 22.37
N TYR A 256 -2.34 -27.37 22.22
CA TYR A 256 -3.61 -27.17 21.51
C TYR A 256 -3.33 -26.90 20.02
N TYR A 257 -3.97 -27.68 19.15
CA TYR A 257 -3.95 -27.43 17.73
C TYR A 257 -4.94 -26.31 17.40
N CYS A 258 -4.41 -25.14 17.00
CA CYS A 258 -5.20 -24.09 16.39
C CYS A 258 -5.56 -24.54 14.96
N GLU A 259 -6.71 -25.21 14.81
CA GLU A 259 -7.22 -25.61 13.49
C GLU A 259 -8.08 -24.50 12.89
N GLY A 260 -7.73 -24.14 11.65
CA GLY A 260 -8.44 -23.12 10.87
C GLY A 260 -8.00 -21.70 11.22
N PHE A 261 -7.80 -20.89 10.19
CA PHE A 261 -7.57 -19.46 10.32
C PHE A 261 -8.33 -18.73 9.21
N SER A 262 -8.53 -17.44 9.43
CA SER A 262 -9.00 -16.50 8.42
C SER A 262 -7.89 -15.55 8.03
N TYR A 263 -7.85 -15.19 6.75
CA TYR A 263 -6.95 -14.15 6.28
C TYR A 263 -7.58 -12.79 6.56
N MET A 264 -6.91 -11.99 7.37
CA MET A 264 -7.41 -10.66 7.74
C MET A 264 -6.89 -9.58 6.79
N ASN A 265 -5.70 -9.80 6.23
CA ASN A 265 -5.00 -8.75 5.50
C ASN A 265 -3.95 -9.29 4.55
N VAL A 266 -3.64 -8.52 3.51
CA VAL A 266 -2.52 -8.73 2.61
C VAL A 266 -1.75 -7.43 2.41
N GLY A 267 -0.43 -7.54 2.26
CA GLY A 267 0.45 -6.39 2.08
C GLY A 267 1.74 -6.77 1.39
N VAL A 268 2.64 -5.78 1.28
CA VAL A 268 4.00 -5.99 0.80
C VAL A 268 4.97 -5.52 1.87
N LEU A 269 5.78 -6.45 2.37
CA LEU A 269 6.77 -6.19 3.40
C LEU A 269 8.16 -6.53 2.89
N GLY A 270 9.03 -5.52 2.75
CA GLY A 270 10.40 -5.72 2.26
C GLY A 270 10.46 -6.34 0.86
N GLY A 271 9.51 -6.00 -0.01
CA GLY A 271 9.42 -6.57 -1.36
C GLY A 271 8.89 -8.00 -1.43
N CYS A 272 8.37 -8.53 -0.33
CA CYS A 272 7.71 -9.85 -0.27
C CYS A 272 6.22 -9.68 -0.02
N LEU A 273 5.40 -10.57 -0.58
CA LEU A 273 3.97 -10.64 -0.24
C LEU A 273 3.85 -11.09 1.22
N CYS A 274 3.00 -10.43 2.01
CA CYS A 274 2.72 -10.81 3.39
C CYS A 274 1.23 -10.88 3.66
N VAL A 275 0.83 -11.72 4.61
CA VAL A 275 -0.56 -11.88 5.03
C VAL A 275 -0.67 -11.97 6.53
N SER A 276 -1.77 -11.47 7.05
CA SER A 276 -2.17 -11.59 8.45
C SER A 276 -3.18 -12.74 8.60
N ARG A 277 -2.94 -13.63 9.55
CA ARG A 277 -3.81 -14.78 9.87
C ARG A 277 -4.36 -14.65 11.28
N ASP A 278 -5.67 -14.79 11.41
CA ASP A 278 -6.37 -14.86 12.69
C ASP A 278 -6.85 -16.30 12.94
N PHE A 279 -6.45 -16.84 14.09
CA PHE A 279 -6.88 -18.16 14.58
C PHE A 279 -7.99 -17.99 15.62
N SER A 280 -9.19 -17.65 15.14
CA SER A 280 -10.37 -17.38 15.97
C SER A 280 -10.81 -18.56 16.87
N SER A 281 -10.30 -19.77 16.63
CA SER A 281 -10.54 -20.97 17.43
C SER A 281 -9.51 -21.17 18.56
N CYS A 282 -8.53 -20.27 18.74
CA CYS A 282 -7.52 -20.40 19.77
C CYS A 282 -8.13 -20.26 21.18
N PRO A 283 -8.00 -21.29 22.05
CA PRO A 283 -8.60 -21.25 23.39
C PRO A 283 -7.78 -20.46 24.42
N ILE A 284 -6.58 -19.99 24.06
CA ILE A 284 -5.62 -19.37 25.00
C ILE A 284 -5.72 -17.86 24.97
N GLU A 285 -5.47 -17.25 23.81
CA GLU A 285 -5.55 -15.81 23.65
C GLU A 285 -5.81 -15.42 22.18
N ASP A 286 -6.46 -14.27 22.01
CA ASP A 286 -6.62 -13.61 20.72
C ASP A 286 -5.24 -13.19 20.20
N HIS A 287 -4.89 -13.68 19.02
CA HIS A 287 -3.61 -13.38 18.39
C HIS A 287 -3.71 -13.40 16.87
N VAL A 288 -2.70 -12.79 16.25
CA VAL A 288 -2.53 -12.76 14.81
C VAL A 288 -1.10 -13.13 14.46
N ASN A 289 -0.90 -13.95 13.42
CA ASN A 289 0.42 -14.18 12.84
C ASN A 289 0.56 -13.42 11.54
N ILE A 290 1.69 -12.73 11.35
CA ILE A 290 2.05 -12.21 10.03
C ILE A 290 3.02 -13.18 9.37
N TRP A 291 2.65 -13.63 8.18
CA TRP A 291 3.42 -14.53 7.34
C TRP A 291 3.98 -13.79 6.13
N VAL A 292 5.17 -14.16 5.69
CA VAL A 292 5.85 -13.58 4.53
C VAL A 292 6.27 -14.66 3.56
N MET A 293 5.92 -14.48 2.29
CA MET A 293 6.35 -15.33 1.17
C MET A 293 7.72 -14.85 0.68
N LYS A 294 8.79 -15.52 1.10
CA LYS A 294 10.18 -15.10 0.81
C LYS A 294 10.53 -15.19 -0.68
N GLU A 295 9.90 -16.11 -1.40
CA GLU A 295 10.04 -16.27 -2.84
C GLU A 295 8.65 -16.24 -3.47
N TYR A 296 8.38 -15.22 -4.28
CA TYR A 296 7.05 -15.01 -4.84
C TYR A 296 6.58 -16.24 -5.66
N GLY A 297 5.37 -16.73 -5.36
CA GLY A 297 4.76 -17.88 -6.00
C GLY A 297 5.26 -19.25 -5.49
N VAL A 298 6.25 -19.29 -4.59
CA VAL A 298 6.80 -20.54 -4.04
C VAL A 298 6.14 -20.84 -2.71
N LYS A 299 5.32 -21.90 -2.68
CA LYS A 299 4.54 -22.32 -1.50
C LYS A 299 5.42 -22.57 -0.27
N GLU A 300 6.56 -23.21 -0.45
CA GLU A 300 7.48 -23.61 0.61
C GLU A 300 8.22 -22.41 1.22
N SER A 301 8.16 -21.24 0.57
CA SER A 301 8.83 -20.01 1.02
C SER A 301 8.03 -19.20 2.05
N TRP A 302 6.78 -19.60 2.33
CA TRP A 302 5.99 -18.98 3.39
C TRP A 302 6.64 -19.24 4.75
N THR A 303 6.98 -18.15 5.42
CA THR A 303 7.58 -18.17 6.75
C THR A 303 6.77 -17.27 7.68
N GLU A 304 6.52 -17.75 8.90
CA GLU A 304 5.98 -16.89 9.94
C GLU A 304 7.04 -15.87 10.33
N LEU A 305 6.67 -14.59 10.32
CA LEU A 305 7.56 -13.50 10.71
C LEU A 305 7.36 -13.11 12.17
N LEU A 306 6.11 -12.98 12.60
CA LEU A 306 5.78 -12.45 13.92
C LEU A 306 4.43 -12.95 14.41
N TYR A 307 4.36 -13.11 15.74
CA TYR A 307 3.19 -13.48 16.52
C TYR A 307 2.77 -12.26 17.34
N LEU A 308 1.55 -11.77 17.14
CA LEU A 308 0.98 -10.62 17.84
C LEU A 308 -0.16 -11.07 18.74
N SER A 309 0.11 -11.19 20.04
CA SER A 309 -0.96 -11.32 21.03
C SER A 309 -1.53 -9.97 21.42
N ARG A 310 -2.78 -9.96 21.86
CA ARG A 310 -3.41 -8.77 22.46
C ARG A 310 -2.61 -8.19 23.63
N ASN A 311 -1.84 -9.03 24.34
CA ASN A 311 -1.05 -8.61 25.50
C ASN A 311 0.27 -7.91 25.11
N GLN A 312 0.84 -8.25 23.95
CA GLN A 312 2.12 -7.70 23.47
C GLN A 312 1.93 -6.50 22.54
N TRP A 313 0.76 -6.40 21.90
CA TRP A 313 0.47 -5.38 20.90
C TRP A 313 -0.31 -4.21 21.50
N VAL A 314 0.24 -3.00 21.35
CA VAL A 314 -0.34 -1.76 21.92
C VAL A 314 -1.56 -1.24 21.14
N THR A 315 -1.88 -1.82 19.99
CA THR A 315 -3.03 -1.44 19.15
C THR A 315 -3.91 -2.65 18.79
N ASN A 316 -4.91 -2.47 17.91
CA ASN A 316 -5.79 -3.56 17.50
C ASN A 316 -5.07 -4.57 16.59
N ILE A 317 -4.91 -5.80 17.07
CA ILE A 317 -4.23 -6.89 16.34
C ILE A 317 -4.93 -7.31 15.04
N PHE A 318 -6.27 -7.25 14.98
CA PHE A 318 -7.04 -7.83 13.87
C PHE A 318 -6.96 -7.01 12.59
N HIS A 319 -6.64 -5.73 12.69
CA HIS A 319 -6.52 -4.81 11.54
C HIS A 319 -5.07 -4.46 11.23
N THR A 320 -4.15 -5.09 11.96
CA THR A 320 -2.73 -4.80 11.82
C THR A 320 -2.23 -5.17 10.44
N ARG A 321 -1.48 -4.25 9.83
CA ARG A 321 -0.75 -4.46 8.58
C ARG A 321 0.73 -4.17 8.78
N ALA A 322 1.57 -4.89 8.03
CA ALA A 322 2.99 -4.64 8.03
C ALA A 322 3.38 -3.66 6.92
N VAL A 323 4.08 -2.59 7.29
CA VAL A 323 4.38 -1.45 6.42
C VAL A 323 5.80 -1.53 5.87
N GLY A 324 6.77 -1.81 6.73
CA GLY A 324 8.19 -1.83 6.34
C GLY A 324 9.11 -2.28 7.47
N TYR A 325 10.31 -2.73 7.12
CA TYR A 325 11.37 -3.00 8.07
C TYR A 325 12.10 -1.70 8.42
N ALA A 326 12.55 -1.57 9.68
CA ALA A 326 13.60 -0.62 10.01
C ALA A 326 14.88 -0.97 9.25
N ARG A 327 15.77 0.01 9.10
CA ARG A 327 17.01 -0.13 8.33
C ARG A 327 17.92 -1.28 8.78
N ASP A 328 17.95 -1.55 10.08
CA ASP A 328 18.73 -2.65 10.67
C ASP A 328 18.06 -4.02 10.49
N GLY A 329 16.81 -4.07 10.05
CA GLY A 329 16.01 -5.29 9.89
C GLY A 329 15.44 -5.83 11.20
N ASN A 330 15.73 -5.21 12.35
CA ASN A 330 15.36 -5.74 13.66
C ASN A 330 13.95 -5.33 14.10
N LYS A 331 13.34 -4.37 13.41
CA LYS A 331 11.98 -3.90 13.72
C LYS A 331 11.10 -3.89 12.48
N VAL A 332 9.81 -4.11 12.70
CA VAL A 332 8.77 -3.98 11.69
C VAL A 332 7.83 -2.85 12.12
N LEU A 333 7.55 -1.92 11.22
CA LEU A 333 6.52 -0.92 11.42
C LEU A 333 5.16 -1.55 11.10
N LEU A 334 4.25 -1.42 12.05
CA LEU A 334 2.89 -1.92 11.96
C LEU A 334 1.91 -0.77 12.21
N ASP A 335 0.80 -0.74 11.49
CA ASP A 335 -0.33 0.18 11.71
C ASP A 335 -1.66 -0.52 11.41
N ASP A 336 -2.79 0.18 11.58
CA ASP A 336 -4.15 -0.37 11.39
C ASP A 336 -4.98 0.40 10.36
N GLY A 337 -4.34 1.22 9.52
CA GLY A 337 -5.03 2.07 8.56
C GLY A 337 -5.58 3.37 9.15
N GLY A 338 -5.14 3.79 10.34
CA GLY A 338 -5.36 5.12 10.90
C GLY A 338 -6.38 5.18 12.04
N GLY A 339 -6.85 4.04 12.54
CA GLY A 339 -7.70 3.95 13.73
C GLY A 339 -6.90 4.11 15.01
N GLN A 340 -5.62 3.71 15.00
CA GLN A 340 -4.70 3.77 16.12
C GLN A 340 -3.34 4.32 15.66
N GLN A 341 -2.53 4.76 16.62
CA GLN A 341 -1.18 5.22 16.35
C GLN A 341 -0.29 4.05 15.88
N PRO A 342 0.45 4.19 14.76
CA PRO A 342 1.39 3.16 14.31
C PRO A 342 2.42 2.81 15.39
N ALA A 343 3.00 1.62 15.33
CA ALA A 343 3.99 1.18 16.30
C ALA A 343 5.10 0.32 15.65
N TRP A 344 6.31 0.46 16.18
CA TRP A 344 7.41 -0.45 15.89
C TRP A 344 7.27 -1.69 16.73
N PHE A 345 7.39 -2.87 16.11
CA PHE A 345 7.56 -4.15 16.77
C PHE A 345 9.00 -4.62 16.62
N ASN A 346 9.69 -4.89 17.73
CA ASN A 346 11.05 -5.42 17.73
C ASN A 346 11.00 -6.96 17.65
N LEU A 347 11.68 -7.51 16.65
CA LEU A 347 11.70 -8.93 16.35
C LEU A 347 12.57 -9.74 17.32
N GLU A 348 13.53 -9.10 18.02
CA GLU A 348 14.44 -9.79 18.94
C GLU A 348 13.84 -9.96 20.34
N ASP A 349 13.21 -8.91 20.88
CA ASP A 349 12.67 -8.91 22.25
C ASP A 349 11.13 -8.96 22.32
N GLU A 350 10.46 -9.01 21.16
CA GLU A 350 9.00 -9.09 20.99
C GLU A 350 8.23 -7.94 21.68
N ARG A 351 8.82 -6.74 21.73
CA ARG A 351 8.18 -5.56 22.32
C ARG A 351 7.73 -4.56 21.26
N SER A 352 6.62 -3.88 21.58
CA SER A 352 6.06 -2.82 20.75
C SER A 352 6.29 -1.43 21.35
N HIS A 353 6.57 -0.46 20.50
CA HIS A 353 6.75 0.94 20.86
C HIS A 353 6.00 1.84 19.88
N LEU A 354 5.15 2.72 20.39
CA LEU A 354 4.41 3.67 19.56
C LEU A 354 5.36 4.53 18.72
N LEU A 355 5.01 4.71 17.44
CA LEU A 355 5.74 5.55 16.51
C LEU A 355 5.52 7.02 16.89
N CYS A 356 6.58 7.70 17.33
CA CYS A 356 6.53 9.12 17.65
C CYS A 356 7.31 9.92 16.59
N ILE A 357 6.61 10.80 15.88
CA ILE A 357 7.21 11.71 14.89
C ILE A 357 6.87 13.14 15.31
N PRO A 358 7.85 13.96 15.74
CA PRO A 358 7.60 15.32 16.16
C PRO A 358 6.92 16.15 15.06
N GLY A 359 5.78 16.77 15.40
CA GLY A 359 5.01 17.62 14.49
C GLY A 359 4.07 16.88 13.53
N ALA A 360 4.03 15.54 13.56
CA ALA A 360 3.06 14.76 12.79
C ALA A 360 1.80 14.46 13.62
N PRO A 361 0.64 14.25 12.99
CA PRO A 361 -0.54 13.74 13.67
C PRO A 361 -0.29 12.35 14.28
N GLN A 362 -0.97 12.03 15.38
CA GLN A 362 -0.78 10.75 16.08
C GLN A 362 -1.52 9.60 15.39
N LEU A 363 -2.75 9.84 14.93
CA LEU A 363 -3.59 8.85 14.28
C LEU A 363 -3.43 8.97 12.76
N VAL A 364 -2.59 8.11 12.21
CA VAL A 364 -2.22 8.15 10.79
C VAL A 364 -2.20 6.76 10.19
N SER A 365 -2.72 6.66 8.98
CA SER A 365 -2.44 5.57 8.06
C SER A 365 -1.07 5.80 7.44
N THR A 366 -0.27 4.75 7.32
CA THR A 366 1.11 4.84 6.81
C THR A 366 1.35 3.98 5.59
N ILE A 367 2.19 4.46 4.68
CA ILE A 367 2.63 3.70 3.50
C ILE A 367 4.06 4.10 3.12
N ILE A 368 4.83 3.13 2.63
CA ILE A 368 6.15 3.40 2.06
C ILE A 368 5.98 4.14 0.73
N TYR A 369 6.67 5.27 0.61
CA TYR A 369 6.65 6.14 -0.55
C TYR A 369 8.08 6.44 -0.99
N VAL A 370 8.36 6.36 -2.30
CA VAL A 370 9.67 6.72 -2.84
C VAL A 370 9.53 8.02 -3.61
N GLU A 371 10.21 9.10 -3.20
CA GLU A 371 10.14 10.34 -3.96
C GLU A 371 10.69 10.10 -5.38
N SER A 372 9.95 10.60 -6.37
CA SER A 372 10.25 10.36 -7.77
C SER A 372 10.03 11.61 -8.63
N LEU A 373 10.64 11.60 -9.81
CA LEU A 373 10.46 12.60 -10.88
C LEU A 373 9.45 12.15 -11.96
N VAL A 374 8.81 11.00 -11.78
CA VAL A 374 7.79 10.48 -12.71
C VAL A 374 6.70 11.52 -12.95
N SER A 375 6.10 11.50 -14.14
CA SER A 375 4.96 12.34 -14.53
C SER A 375 3.74 11.46 -14.81
N VAL A 376 2.55 11.95 -14.45
CA VAL A 376 1.24 11.34 -14.75
C VAL A 376 0.53 11.99 -15.94
N SER A 377 1.20 12.90 -16.63
CA SER A 377 0.71 13.68 -17.79
C SER A 377 0.45 12.85 -19.04
#